data_AF-A0A7X9JKG2-F1
#
_entry.id   AF-A0A7X9JKG2-F1
#
_cell.length_a   1.000
_cell.length_b   1.000
_cell.length_c   1.000
_cell.angle_alpha   90.00
_cell.angle_beta   90.00
_cell.angle_gamma   90.00
#
_symmetry.space_group_name_H-M   'P 1'
#
loop_
_entity.id
_entity.type
_entity.pdbx_description
1 polymer ?
#
loop_
_entity_poly.entity_id
_entity_poly.type
_entity_poly.pdbx_seq_one_letter_code
_entity_poly.pdbx_strand_id
1 'polypeptide(L)' 'PYYPIPKEENNKLFEKYNKEAKKLSAVKFCGRLADYKYYNMDQVVARALTIFEKGLI' A
#
# COMPACT_ATOMS: atom_id res chain seq x y z
N PRO A 1 1.43 -11.41 9.16
CA PRO A 1 2.59 -11.27 8.24
C PRO A 1 3.51 -10.13 8.71
N TYR A 2 4.83 -10.35 8.74
CA TYR A 2 5.80 -9.38 9.28
C TYR A 2 6.62 -8.67 8.20
N TYR A 3 7.16 -9.39 7.21
CA TYR A 3 8.03 -8.82 6.16
C TYR A 3 7.55 -9.19 4.76
N PRO A 4 7.55 -8.25 3.79
CA PRO A 4 7.35 -8.60 2.39
C PRO A 4 8.56 -9.40 1.90
N ILE A 5 8.32 -10.32 0.95
CA ILE A 5 9.36 -11.17 0.39
C ILE A 5 9.60 -10.67 -1.05
N PRO A 6 10.70 -9.96 -1.33
CA PRO A 6 10.96 -9.37 -2.64
C PRO A 6 11.31 -10.48 -3.65
N LYS A 7 10.28 -10.99 -4.31
CA LYS A 7 10.36 -11.95 -5.43
C LYS A 7 9.48 -11.46 -6.56
N GLU A 8 9.89 -11.72 -7.79
CA GLU A 8 9.14 -11.29 -8.98
C GLU A 8 7.71 -11.83 -8.98
N GLU A 9 7.52 -13.10 -8.60
CA GLU A 9 6.20 -13.74 -8.49
C GLU A 9 5.29 -13.04 -7.47
N ASN A 10 5.83 -12.64 -6.33
CA ASN A 10 5.09 -11.92 -5.29
C ASN A 10 4.71 -10.53 -5.75
N ASN A 11 5.60 -9.84 -6.47
CA ASN A 11 5.31 -8.53 -7.05
C ASN A 11 4.21 -8.64 -8.12
N LYS A 12 4.28 -9.66 -9.00
CA LYS A 12 3.22 -9.94 -9.98
C LYS A 12 1.88 -10.21 -9.31
N LEU A 13 1.86 -10.93 -8.19
CA LEU A 13 0.64 -11.17 -7.41
C LEU A 13 0.12 -9.89 -6.75
N PHE A 14 1.01 -9.11 -6.14
CA PHE A 14 0.67 -7.81 -5.57
C PHE A 14 0.04 -6.88 -6.62
N GLU A 15 0.59 -6.80 -7.83
CA GLU A 15 0.03 -5.94 -8.89
C GLU A 15 -1.40 -6.33 -9.28
N LYS A 16 -1.74 -7.62 -9.25
CA LYS A 16 -3.13 -8.07 -9.46
C LYS A 16 -4.05 -7.51 -8.38
N TYR A 17 -3.66 -7.62 -7.12
CA TYR A 17 -4.44 -7.06 -6.00
C TYR A 17 -4.49 -5.53 -6.03
N ASN A 18 -3.38 -4.87 -6.35
CA ASN A 18 -3.29 -3.42 -6.48
C ASN A 18 -4.24 -2.90 -7.57
N LYS A 19 -4.38 -3.63 -8.68
CA LYS A 19 -5.33 -3.30 -9.76
C LYS A 19 -6.78 -3.40 -9.27
N GLU A 20 -7.15 -4.42 -8.51
CA GLU A 20 -8.50 -4.55 -7.94
C GLU A 20 -8.76 -3.50 -6.85
N ALA A 21 -7.77 -3.25 -5.99
CA ALA A 21 -7.85 -2.25 -4.91
C ALA A 21 -8.14 -0.85 -5.46
N LYS A 22 -7.55 -0.47 -6.60
CA LYS A 22 -7.80 0.83 -7.27
C LYS A 22 -9.24 1.00 -7.77
N LYS A 23 -10.02 -0.08 -7.91
CA LYS A 23 -11.44 0.00 -8.30
C LYS A 23 -12.35 0.39 -7.14
N LEU A 24 -11.88 0.29 -5.89
CA LEU A 24 -12.68 0.53 -4.69
C LEU A 24 -12.58 2.01 -4.27
N SER A 25 -13.49 2.85 -4.78
CA SER A 25 -13.47 4.30 -4.52
C SER A 25 -13.65 4.68 -3.04
N ALA A 26 -14.43 3.88 -2.31
CA ALA A 26 -14.74 4.10 -0.90
C ALA A 26 -13.69 3.52 0.07
N VAL A 27 -12.63 2.86 -0.42
CA VAL A 27 -11.61 2.21 0.41
C VAL A 27 -10.24 2.78 0.09
N LYS A 28 -9.48 3.18 1.12
CA LYS A 28 -8.09 3.62 0.97
C LYS A 28 -7.15 2.59 1.60
N PHE A 29 -6.33 1.97 0.76
CA PHE A 29 -5.30 1.03 1.17
C PHE A 29 -4.03 1.80 1.54
N CYS A 30 -3.51 1.57 2.75
CA CYS A 30 -2.35 2.30 3.29
C CYS A 30 -1.50 1.44 4.21
N GLY A 31 -0.20 1.67 4.19
CA GLY A 31 0.76 1.11 5.12
C GLY A 31 1.43 -0.15 4.59
N ARG A 32 2.31 -0.71 5.43
CA ARG A 32 3.26 -1.79 5.08
C ARG A 32 2.60 -2.98 4.39
N LEU A 33 1.51 -3.48 4.97
CA LEU A 33 0.81 -4.67 4.50
C LEU A 33 -0.02 -4.37 3.25
N ALA A 34 -0.65 -3.20 3.18
CA ALA A 34 -1.54 -2.82 2.10
C ALA A 34 -0.76 -2.45 0.82
N ASP A 35 0.38 -1.77 0.97
CA ASP A 35 1.27 -1.38 -0.14
C ASP A 35 2.26 -2.52 -0.52
N TYR A 36 2.27 -3.64 0.22
CA TYR A 36 3.26 -4.73 0.10
C TYR A 36 4.72 -4.23 0.07
N LYS A 37 5.05 -3.31 0.98
CA LYS A 37 6.36 -2.65 1.04
C LYS A 37 7.01 -2.83 2.38
N TYR A 38 8.34 -2.79 2.41
CA TYR A 38 9.07 -2.66 3.65
C TYR A 38 9.04 -1.18 4.03
N TYR A 39 8.39 -0.86 5.14
CA TYR A 39 8.38 0.49 5.70
C TYR A 39 8.90 0.49 7.14
N ASN A 40 9.68 1.51 7.46
CA ASN A 40 9.93 1.97 8.82
C ASN A 40 8.72 2.79 9.33
N MET A 41 8.69 3.06 10.64
CA MET A 41 7.53 3.74 11.28
C MET A 41 7.28 5.13 10.69
N ASP A 42 8.33 5.93 10.52
CA ASP A 42 8.29 7.26 9.92
C ASP A 42 7.72 7.24 8.49
N GLN A 43 8.13 6.25 7.69
CA GLN A 43 7.66 6.08 6.32
C GLN A 43 6.16 5.74 6.28
N VAL A 44 5.66 4.92 7.21
CA VAL A 44 4.22 4.61 7.31
C VAL A 44 3.43 5.86 7.70
N VAL A 45 3.93 6.66 8.65
CA VAL A 45 3.28 7.91 9.09
C VAL A 45 3.22 8.90 7.93
N ALA A 46 4.34 9.15 7.25
CA ALA A 46 4.39 10.04 6.09
C ALA A 46 3.44 9.58 4.97
N ARG A 47 3.38 8.26 4.72
CA ARG A 47 2.47 7.67 3.72
C ARG A 47 1.00 7.92 4.06
N ALA A 48 0.62 7.76 5.33
CA ALA A 48 -0.75 7.99 5.79
C ALA A 48 -1.16 9.46 5.62
N LEU A 49 -0.30 10.40 6.06
CA LEU A 49 -0.54 11.84 5.89
C LEU A 49 -0.67 12.23 4.42
N THR A 50 0.20 11.70 3.56
CA THR A 50 0.13 11.95 2.10
C THR A 50 -1.20 11.47 1.50
N ILE A 51 -1.76 10.33 1.94
CA ILE A 51 -3.06 9.86 1.45
C ILE A 51 -4.18 10.78 1.93
N PHE A 52 -4.13 11.19 3.19
CA PHE A 52 -5.11 12.07 3.80
C PHE A 52 -5.18 13.42 3.07
N GLU A 53 -4.03 14.07 2.88
CA GLU A 53 -3.92 15.34 2.16
C GLU A 53 -4.45 15.25 0.72
N LYS A 54 -4.16 14.14 0.02
CA LYS A 54 -4.67 13.91 -1.35
C LYS A 54 -6.16 13.65 -1.43
N GLY A 55 -6.81 13.24 -0.34
CA GLY A 55 -8.24 12.98 -0.28
C GLY A 55 -9.08 14.19 0.13
N LEU A 56 -8.44 15.26 0.59
CA LEU A 56 -9.07 16.52 1.00
C LEU A 56 -9.32 17.50 -0.16
N ILE A 57 -8.81 17.20 -1.36
CA ILE A 57 -8.90 18.02 -2.57
C ILE A 57 -9.71 17.28 -3.62
#